data_AF-A0A8S9U9S6-F1
#
_entry.id   AF-A0A8S9U9S6-F1
#
_cell.length_a   1.000
_cell.length_b   1.000
_cell.length_c   1.000
_cell.angle_alpha   90.00
_cell.angle_beta   90.00
_cell.angle_gamma   90.00
#
_symmetry.space_group_name_H-M   'P 1'
#
loop_
_entity.id
_entity.type
_entity.pdbx_description
1 polymer ?
#
loop_
_entity_poly.entity_id
_entity_poly.type
_entity_poly.pdbx_seq_one_letter_code
_entity_poly.pdbx_strand_id
1 'polypeptide(L)'
;MTTTPPSLPQTCDAKVAITIEEPQTYCRITHSSFEASFSVAEGYTVLRERIKRLVSSESGITWDAESGLYVKATVNARQRDYKRVPEEEGSFYQFFASIWSNPKRQDHRFYLFLYAT
;
A
#
# COMPACT_ATOMS: atom_id res chain seq x y z
N MET A 1 4.32 -15.13 -29.66
CA MET A 1 3.91 -13.75 -29.33
C MET A 1 4.45 -13.47 -27.93
N THR A 2 5.54 -12.71 -27.84
CA THR A 2 6.15 -12.31 -26.57
C THR A 2 5.37 -11.12 -26.03
N THR A 3 4.37 -11.39 -25.18
CA THR A 3 3.69 -10.36 -24.41
C THR A 3 4.69 -9.85 -23.37
N THR A 4 5.28 -8.69 -23.62
CA THR A 4 6.05 -7.96 -22.61
C THR A 4 5.16 -7.83 -21.37
N PRO A 5 5.64 -8.22 -20.17
CA PRO A 5 4.87 -8.02 -18.95
C PRO A 5 4.51 -6.53 -18.84
N PRO A 6 3.31 -6.19 -18.36
CA PRO A 6 2.91 -4.79 -18.26
C PRO A 6 3.92 -4.07 -17.38
N SER A 7 4.57 -3.04 -17.93
CA SER A 7 5.44 -2.16 -17.16
C SER A 7 4.62 -1.44 -16.09
N LEU A 8 5.20 -1.27 -14.91
CA LEU A 8 4.60 -0.48 -13.83
C LEU A 8 4.30 0.94 -14.34
N PRO A 9 3.07 1.45 -14.21
CA PRO A 9 2.74 2.79 -14.68
C PRO A 9 3.46 3.84 -13.84
N GLN A 10 3.71 5.01 -14.44
CA GLN A 10 4.34 6.14 -13.75
C GLN A 10 3.52 6.61 -12.54
N THR A 11 2.20 6.53 -12.65
CA THR A 11 1.24 6.81 -11.57
C THR A 11 0.44 5.55 -11.29
N CYS A 12 0.37 5.18 -10.02
CA CYS A 12 -0.32 4.01 -9.53
C CYS A 12 -1.50 4.45 -8.67
N ASP A 13 -2.67 3.84 -8.91
CA ASP A 13 -3.82 4.00 -8.03
C ASP A 13 -3.75 3.01 -6.88
N ALA A 14 -4.13 3.47 -5.70
CA ALA A 14 -4.19 2.69 -4.47
C ALA A 14 -5.51 2.93 -3.74
N LYS A 15 -6.07 1.84 -3.22
CA LYS A 15 -7.04 1.90 -2.14
C LYS A 15 -6.29 1.74 -0.83
N VAL A 16 -6.37 2.74 0.03
CA VAL A 16 -5.75 2.73 1.35
C VAL A 16 -6.82 2.42 2.38
N ALA A 17 -6.60 1.40 3.18
CA ALA A 17 -7.45 1.04 4.31
C ALA A 17 -6.71 1.32 5.61
N ILE A 18 -7.39 1.99 6.55
CA ILE A 18 -6.92 2.19 7.91
C ILE A 18 -7.51 1.09 8.80
N THR A 19 -6.63 0.41 9.52
CA THR A 19 -7.01 -0.52 10.58
C THR A 19 -6.48 0.01 11.90
N ILE A 20 -7.35 0.13 12.89
CA ILE A 20 -6.98 0.50 14.27
C ILE A 20 -6.86 -0.82 15.04
N GLU A 21 -5.63 -1.26 15.30
CA GLU A 21 -5.18 -2.35 16.20
C GLU A 21 -3.77 -2.80 15.79
N GLU A 22 -3.08 -3.57 16.64
CA GLU A 22 -1.71 -4.05 16.39
C GLU A 22 -1.56 -4.79 15.04
N PRO A 23 -0.41 -4.61 14.36
CA PRO A 23 -0.10 -5.38 13.18
C PRO A 23 -0.12 -6.89 13.48
N GLN A 24 -0.93 -7.64 12.73
CA GLN A 24 -1.08 -9.10 12.76
C GLN A 24 -2.09 -9.68 13.78
N THR A 25 -2.77 -8.86 14.57
CA THR A 25 -3.97 -9.30 15.29
C THR A 25 -5.10 -9.48 14.26
N TYR A 26 -6.06 -10.37 14.52
CA TYR A 26 -7.15 -10.72 13.61
C TYR A 26 -8.16 -9.56 13.48
N CYS A 27 -7.69 -8.40 13.03
CA CYS A 27 -8.45 -7.19 13.00
C CYS A 27 -9.28 -7.18 11.71
N ARG A 28 -10.58 -7.44 11.87
CA ARG A 28 -11.56 -7.45 10.77
C ARG A 28 -12.14 -6.07 10.48
N ILE A 29 -11.81 -5.05 11.28
CA ILE A 29 -12.48 -3.76 11.25
C ILE A 29 -11.59 -2.75 10.52
N THR A 30 -11.97 -2.42 9.29
CA THR A 30 -11.45 -1.22 8.61
C THR A 30 -12.14 -0.01 9.21
N HIS A 31 -11.39 0.88 9.86
CA HIS A 31 -11.94 2.11 10.42
C HIS A 31 -12.40 3.07 9.32
N SER A 32 -11.57 3.21 8.29
CA SER A 32 -11.86 4.05 7.12
C SER A 32 -11.05 3.60 5.91
N SER A 33 -11.48 3.98 4.71
CA SER A 33 -10.71 3.75 3.49
C SER A 33 -10.87 4.88 2.51
N PHE A 34 -9.80 5.22 1.80
CA PHE A 34 -9.77 6.27 0.80
C PHE A 34 -9.00 5.83 -0.44
N GLU A 35 -9.25 6.50 -1.56
CA GLU A 35 -8.48 6.32 -2.80
C GLU A 35 -7.33 7.33 -2.83
N ALA A 36 -6.16 6.87 -3.25
CA ALA A 36 -4.97 7.69 -3.41
C ALA A 36 -4.22 7.27 -4.66
N SER A 37 -3.70 8.24 -5.41
CA SER A 37 -2.75 7.98 -6.49
C SER A 37 -1.37 8.43 -6.06
N PHE A 38 -0.33 7.71 -6.48
CA PHE A 38 1.07 8.03 -6.17
C PHE A 38 2.00 7.64 -7.30
N SER A 39 3.14 8.32 -7.44
CA SER A 39 4.19 7.88 -8.35
C SER A 39 5.21 7.02 -7.60
N VAL A 40 5.58 5.90 -8.21
CA VAL A 40 6.61 5.02 -7.63
C VAL A 40 8.00 5.69 -7.72
N ALA A 41 8.18 6.61 -8.65
CA ALA A 41 9.41 7.40 -8.79
C ALA A 41 9.59 8.45 -7.68
N GLU A 42 8.52 8.84 -6.98
CA GLU A 42 8.61 9.76 -5.84
C GLU A 42 9.07 9.06 -4.53
N GLY A 43 9.10 7.72 -4.52
CA GLY A 43 9.61 6.93 -3.42
C GLY A 43 8.69 6.87 -2.18
N TYR A 44 9.18 6.16 -1.16
CA TYR A 44 8.43 5.86 0.05
C TYR A 44 8.07 7.11 0.87
N THR A 45 9.02 8.03 1.06
CA THR A 45 8.82 9.23 1.89
C THR A 45 7.66 10.09 1.41
N VAL A 46 7.55 10.30 0.08
CA VAL A 46 6.46 11.09 -0.51
C VAL A 46 5.13 10.36 -0.39
N LEU A 47 5.10 9.05 -0.65
CA LEU A 47 3.89 8.22 -0.46
C LEU A 47 3.41 8.29 1.00
N ARG A 48 4.33 8.15 1.95
CA ARG A 48 4.03 8.20 3.38
C ARG A 48 3.44 9.54 3.78
N GLU A 49 4.09 10.65 3.42
CA GLU A 49 3.57 11.99 3.75
C GLU A 49 2.21 12.26 3.09
N ARG A 50 2.00 11.80 1.86
CA ARG A 50 0.70 11.93 1.17
C ARG A 50 -0.40 11.18 1.93
N ILE A 51 -0.16 9.92 2.29
CA ILE A 51 -1.12 9.12 3.06
C ILE A 51 -1.36 9.73 4.43
N LYS A 52 -0.31 10.21 5.11
CA LYS A 52 -0.42 10.86 6.43
C LYS A 52 -1.36 12.06 6.40
N ARG A 53 -1.24 12.93 5.40
CA ARG A 53 -2.15 14.07 5.23
C ARG A 53 -3.60 13.63 5.06
N LEU A 54 -3.84 12.58 4.26
CA LEU A 54 -5.19 12.02 4.05
C LEU A 54 -5.77 11.42 5.32
N VAL A 55 -4.97 10.64 6.07
CA VAL A 55 -5.36 10.06 7.36
C VAL A 55 -5.76 11.16 8.33
N SER A 56 -4.92 12.18 8.50
CA SER A 56 -5.20 13.29 9.41
C SER A 56 -6.41 14.13 9.00
N SER A 57 -6.68 14.30 7.71
CA SER A 57 -7.84 15.07 7.24
C SER A 57 -9.16 14.32 7.31
N GLU A 58 -9.17 13.01 7.06
CA GLU A 58 -10.41 12.25 6.88
C GLU A 58 -10.84 11.43 8.10
N SER A 59 -9.88 10.99 8.92
CA SER A 59 -10.17 10.00 9.97
C SER A 59 -10.00 10.51 11.40
N GLY A 60 -9.37 11.68 11.59
CA GLY A 60 -9.01 12.18 12.92
C GLY A 60 -7.98 11.32 13.67
N ILE A 61 -7.41 10.32 12.99
CA ILE A 61 -6.44 9.38 13.52
C ILE A 61 -5.04 9.98 13.40
N THR A 62 -4.20 9.74 14.41
CA THR A 62 -2.78 10.07 14.35
C THR A 62 -2.00 8.87 13.83
N TRP A 63 -1.25 9.05 12.74
CA TRP A 63 -0.37 8.00 12.23
C TRP A 63 1.03 8.15 12.82
N ASP A 64 1.41 7.18 13.65
CA ASP A 64 2.67 7.16 14.37
C ASP A 64 3.91 6.99 13.46
N ALA A 65 5.07 7.46 13.93
CA ALA A 65 6.34 7.44 13.21
C ALA A 65 6.90 6.02 13.00
N GLU A 66 6.58 5.07 13.88
CA GLU A 66 7.03 3.67 13.77
C GLU A 66 6.08 2.81 12.93
N SER A 67 4.85 3.28 12.73
CA SER A 67 3.82 2.58 11.95
C SER A 67 4.15 2.54 10.46
N GLY A 68 4.32 1.33 9.91
CA GLY A 68 4.62 1.08 8.51
C GLY A 68 3.40 0.98 7.59
N LEU A 69 3.64 1.09 6.28
CA LEU A 69 2.67 0.75 5.24
C LEU A 69 2.84 -0.71 4.83
N TYR A 70 1.72 -1.36 4.53
CA TYR A 70 1.68 -2.73 4.06
C TYR A 70 0.90 -2.84 2.76
N VAL A 71 1.33 -3.74 1.86
CA VAL A 71 0.62 -4.04 0.61
C VAL A 71 0.12 -5.48 0.63
N LYS A 72 -1.09 -5.65 0.12
CA LYS A 72 -1.64 -6.95 -0.23
C LYS A 72 -1.23 -7.33 -1.66
N ALA A 73 -0.46 -8.40 -1.82
CA ALA A 73 0.07 -8.80 -3.14
C ALA A 73 -1.01 -9.35 -4.09
N THR A 74 -2.17 -9.80 -3.57
CA THR A 74 -3.33 -10.28 -4.34
C THR A 74 -4.62 -9.92 -3.61
N VAL A 75 -5.75 -9.75 -4.30
CA VAL A 75 -7.04 -9.37 -3.67
C VAL A 75 -7.47 -10.30 -2.53
N ASN A 76 -7.05 -11.57 -2.54
CA ASN A 76 -7.41 -12.60 -1.55
C ASN A 76 -6.26 -13.01 -0.59
N ALA A 77 -5.12 -12.32 -0.59
CA ALA A 77 -4.04 -12.61 0.37
C ALA A 77 -4.52 -12.53 1.82
N ARG A 78 -3.97 -13.37 2.71
CA ARG A 78 -4.26 -13.30 4.15
C ARG A 78 -3.43 -12.17 4.77
N GLN A 79 -3.84 -11.64 5.92
CA GLN A 79 -3.11 -10.56 6.60
C GLN A 79 -1.64 -10.91 6.89
N ARG A 80 -1.36 -12.16 7.26
CA ARG A 80 0.02 -12.68 7.45
C ARG A 80 0.87 -12.65 6.17
N ASP A 81 0.23 -12.56 5.00
CA ASP A 81 0.90 -12.49 3.70
C ASP A 81 1.06 -11.02 3.23
N TYR A 82 0.59 -10.05 4.03
CA TYR A 82 0.78 -8.64 3.73
C TYR A 82 2.26 -8.31 3.88
N LYS A 83 2.80 -7.59 2.90
CA LYS A 83 4.22 -7.26 2.87
C LYS A 83 4.40 -5.80 3.27
N ARG A 84 5.31 -5.54 4.21
CA ARG A 84 5.71 -4.17 4.56
C ARG A 84 6.35 -3.52 3.33
N VAL A 85 5.95 -2.30 3.02
CA VAL A 85 6.54 -1.51 1.95
C VAL A 85 7.95 -1.11 2.38
N PRO A 86 8.99 -1.41 1.59
CA PRO A 86 10.36 -1.03 1.93
C PRO A 86 10.55 0.49 1.82
N GLU A 87 11.32 1.05 2.75
CA GLU A 87 11.55 2.50 2.84
C GLU A 87 12.69 2.97 1.91
N GLU A 88 13.61 2.07 1.58
CA GLU A 88 14.73 2.31 0.67
C GLU A 88 14.24 2.40 -0.79
N GLU A 89 14.70 3.42 -1.51
CA GLU A 89 14.23 3.78 -2.86
C GLU A 89 14.40 2.65 -3.90
N GLY A 90 15.58 2.00 -3.94
CA GLY A 90 15.84 0.90 -4.87
C GLY A 90 14.93 -0.31 -4.61
N SER A 91 14.72 -0.62 -3.33
CA SER A 91 13.84 -1.70 -2.88
C SER A 91 12.35 -1.35 -3.10
N PHE A 92 11.97 -0.07 -2.98
CA PHE A 92 10.60 0.43 -3.17
C PHE A 92 10.10 0.21 -4.59
N TYR A 93 10.88 0.61 -5.61
CA TYR A 93 10.48 0.41 -6.99
C TYR A 93 10.35 -1.09 -7.32
N GLN A 94 11.36 -1.88 -6.97
CA GLN A 94 11.35 -3.33 -7.22
C GLN A 94 10.17 -4.02 -6.55
N PHE A 95 9.80 -3.57 -5.35
CA PHE A 95 8.65 -4.09 -4.61
C PHE A 95 7.33 -3.89 -5.35
N PHE A 96 7.02 -2.65 -5.76
CA PHE A 96 5.78 -2.37 -6.51
C PHE A 96 5.79 -3.02 -7.89
N ALA A 97 6.93 -3.04 -8.58
CA ALA A 97 7.09 -3.72 -9.87
C ALA A 97 6.85 -5.23 -9.78
N SER A 98 7.34 -5.88 -8.72
CA SER A 98 7.13 -7.31 -8.46
C SER A 98 5.66 -7.64 -8.24
N ILE A 99 4.95 -6.79 -7.48
CA ILE A 99 3.51 -6.96 -7.22
C ILE A 99 2.68 -6.67 -8.48
N TRP A 100 3.09 -5.69 -9.29
CA TRP A 100 2.45 -5.36 -10.57
C TRP A 100 2.57 -6.48 -11.60
N SER A 101 3.74 -7.09 -11.69
CA SER A 101 4.01 -8.17 -12.63
C SER A 101 3.34 -9.50 -12.26
N ASN A 102 2.60 -9.56 -11.15
CA ASN A 102 1.96 -10.80 -10.68
C ASN A 102 0.80 -11.19 -11.62
N PRO A 103 0.87 -12.34 -12.31
CA PRO A 103 -0.15 -12.76 -13.27
C PRO A 103 -1.51 -13.09 -12.61
N LYS A 104 -1.53 -13.30 -11.29
CA LYS A 104 -2.76 -13.55 -10.52
C LYS A 104 -3.45 -12.25 -10.09
N ARG A 105 -2.90 -11.09 -10.43
CA ARG A 105 -3.49 -9.80 -10.13
C ARG A 105 -4.69 -9.57 -11.04
N GLN A 106 -5.84 -9.28 -10.43
CA GLN A 106 -7.10 -9.09 -11.14
C GLN A 106 -7.48 -7.61 -11.31
N ASP A 107 -6.76 -6.71 -10.62
CA ASP A 107 -7.07 -5.28 -10.57
C ASP A 107 -5.78 -4.46 -10.67
N HIS A 108 -5.82 -3.36 -11.43
CA HIS A 108 -4.71 -2.43 -11.64
C HIS A 108 -4.53 -1.43 -10.48
N ARG A 109 -5.07 -1.74 -9.29
CA ARG A 109 -4.95 -0.93 -8.07
C ARG A 109 -4.14 -1.63 -7.00
N PHE A 110 -3.37 -0.88 -6.23
CA PHE A 110 -2.70 -1.39 -5.03
C PHE A 110 -3.64 -1.31 -3.84
N TYR A 111 -3.50 -2.24 -2.91
CA TYR A 111 -4.26 -2.25 -1.67
C TYR A 111 -3.29 -2.03 -0.53
N LEU A 112 -3.28 -0.79 -0.02
CA LEU A 112 -2.42 -0.33 1.06
C LEU A 112 -3.16 -0.43 2.39
N PHE A 113 -2.41 -0.82 3.42
CA PHE A 113 -2.91 -0.92 4.78
C PHE A 113 -1.95 -0.18 5.70
N LEU A 114 -2.52 0.63 6.59
CA LEU A 114 -1.80 1.25 7.68
C LEU A 114 -2.42 0.85 9.00
N TYR A 115 -1.54 0.60 9.96
CA TYR A 115 -1.91 0.41 11.35
C TYR A 115 -1.80 1.76 12.04
N ALA A 116 -2.83 2.10 12.80
CA ALA A 116 -2.85 3.28 13.64
C ALA A 116 -3.29 2.90 15.04
N THR A 117 -2.80 3.67 16.01
CA THR A 117 -3.10 3.55 17.43
C THR A 117 -4.01 4.68 17.88
#